data_AF-A0AAE2BIB7-F1
#
_entry.id   AF-A0AAE2BIB7-F1
#
_cell.length_a   1.000
_cell.length_b   1.000
_cell.length_c   1.000
_cell.angle_alpha   90.00
_cell.angle_beta   90.00
_cell.angle_gamma   90.00
#
_symmetry.space_group_name_H-M   'P 1'
#
loop_
_entity.id
_entity.type
_entity.pdbx_description
1 polymer ?
#
loop_
_entity_poly.entity_id
_entity_poly.type
_entity_poly.pdbx_seq_one_letter_code
_entity_poly.pdbx_strand_id
1 'polypeptide(L)'
;MTRDALGVHPLNSGKPKRLNPLKRAIKIRSLTGNELLVRLTYERLPNYCYLCGCLGLIDKYCEVRFGEGFTTNDPDTQYGPWLRAPTPGRDELIVIRCGSNPDQQF
;
A
#
# COMPACT_ATOMS: atom_id res chain seq x y z
N MET A 1 -27.91 -33.36 28.66
CA MET A 1 -26.48 -33.12 28.89
C MET A 1 -25.79 -33.76 27.69
N THR A 2 -25.58 -33.05 26.59
CA THR A 2 -24.40 -32.20 26.38
C THR A 2 -24.78 -30.90 25.68
N ARG A 3 -24.35 -29.78 26.30
CA ARG A 3 -24.42 -28.43 25.77
C ARG A 3 -23.09 -28.22 25.06
N ASP A 4 -23.07 -28.20 23.73
CA ASP A 4 -21.95 -27.62 22.96
C ASP A 4 -22.49 -26.99 21.68
N ALA A 5 -23.37 -26.01 21.87
CA ALA A 5 -23.64 -24.99 20.87
C ALA A 5 -22.71 -23.80 21.16
N LEU A 6 -21.43 -23.92 20.80
CA LEU A 6 -20.59 -22.75 20.54
C LEU A 6 -20.77 -22.36 19.08
N GLY A 7 -22.00 -21.96 18.76
CA GLY A 7 -22.31 -21.20 17.56
C GLY A 7 -21.69 -19.81 17.70
N VAL A 8 -20.50 -19.64 17.13
CA VAL A 8 -19.90 -18.33 16.88
C VAL A 8 -19.22 -18.34 15.51
N HIS A 9 -20.04 -18.18 14.47
CA HIS A 9 -19.64 -17.63 13.18
C HIS A 9 -20.84 -16.86 12.59
N PRO A 10 -20.65 -15.73 11.90
CA PRO A 10 -19.56 -14.76 11.92
C PRO A 10 -20.04 -13.38 12.43
N LEU A 11 -19.21 -12.68 13.22
CA LEU A 11 -19.46 -11.28 13.52
C LEU A 11 -19.35 -10.45 12.24
N ASN A 12 -20.47 -9.83 11.86
CA ASN A 12 -20.64 -8.83 10.79
C ASN A 12 -20.34 -9.28 9.35
N SER A 13 -21.42 -9.59 8.62
CA SER A 13 -21.48 -9.72 7.15
C SER A 13 -21.28 -8.41 6.38
N GLY A 14 -20.84 -7.34 7.04
CA GLY A 14 -20.40 -6.11 6.37
C GLY A 14 -18.92 -6.23 6.02
N LYS A 15 -18.60 -6.61 4.77
CA LYS A 15 -17.22 -6.50 4.27
C LYS A 15 -16.72 -5.09 4.58
N PRO A 16 -15.53 -4.92 5.21
CA PRO A 16 -15.02 -3.59 5.51
C PRO A 16 -14.88 -2.82 4.18
N LYS A 17 -15.36 -1.57 4.16
CA LYS A 17 -15.28 -0.70 2.99
C LYS A 17 -13.80 -0.51 2.63
N ARG A 18 -13.35 -1.20 1.58
CA ARG A 18 -12.01 -1.03 1.02
C ARG A 18 -11.99 0.28 0.24
N LEU A 19 -11.10 1.18 0.61
CA LEU A 19 -10.75 2.30 -0.27
C LEU A 19 -9.95 1.79 -1.46
N ASN A 20 -9.88 2.60 -2.52
CA ASN A 20 -9.03 2.27 -3.66
C ASN A 20 -7.58 2.07 -3.19
N PRO A 21 -6.86 1.08 -3.73
CA PRO A 21 -5.45 0.89 -3.43
C PRO A 21 -4.62 2.15 -3.67
N LEU A 22 -3.59 2.35 -2.86
CA LEU A 22 -2.65 3.45 -3.04
C LEU A 22 -2.02 3.41 -4.43
N LYS A 23 -1.89 4.57 -5.08
CA LYS A 23 -1.08 4.65 -6.30
C LYS A 23 0.39 4.50 -5.91
N ARG A 24 1.15 3.74 -6.70
CA ARG A 24 2.58 3.47 -6.44
C ARG A 24 3.50 4.34 -7.30
N ALA A 25 3.01 4.72 -8.48
CA ALA A 25 3.67 5.61 -9.40
C ALA A 25 2.66 6.35 -10.25
N ILE A 26 3.07 7.47 -10.81
CA ILE A 26 2.33 8.23 -11.82
C ILE A 26 3.18 8.43 -13.06
N LYS A 27 2.56 8.37 -14.23
CA LYS A 27 3.18 8.82 -15.47
C LYS A 27 2.94 10.33 -15.60
N ILE A 28 4.01 11.08 -15.79
CA ILE A 28 3.96 12.52 -16.07
C ILE A 28 4.60 12.78 -17.43
N ARG A 29 4.08 13.76 -18.17
CA ARG A 29 4.70 14.21 -19.41
C ARG A 29 5.51 15.47 -19.12
N SER A 30 6.79 15.44 -19.46
CA SER A 30 7.68 16.59 -19.41
C SER A 30 7.24 17.65 -20.41
N LEU A 31 7.65 18.90 -20.17
CA LEU A 31 7.51 20.00 -21.14
C LEU A 31 8.21 19.71 -22.47
N THR A 32 9.25 18.86 -22.45
CA THR A 32 9.94 18.37 -23.65
C THR A 32 9.22 17.23 -24.37
N GLY A 33 8.04 16.81 -23.90
CA GLY A 33 7.24 15.73 -24.49
C GLY A 33 7.57 14.32 -23.99
N ASN A 34 8.66 14.15 -23.22
CA ASN A 34 9.06 12.85 -22.68
C ASN A 34 8.09 12.35 -21.59
N GLU A 35 7.84 11.04 -21.53
CA GLU A 35 7.09 10.43 -20.43
C GLU A 35 8.05 9.98 -19.32
N LEU A 36 7.80 10.43 -18.08
CA LEU A 36 8.50 9.97 -16.88
C LEU A 36 7.55 9.19 -15.99
N LEU A 37 8.04 8.08 -15.42
CA LEU A 37 7.36 7.35 -14.37
C LEU A 37 7.93 7.77 -13.01
N VAL A 38 7.12 8.44 -12.20
CA VAL A 38 7.54 8.94 -10.87
C VAL A 38 6.98 8.04 -9.79
N ARG A 39 7.84 7.52 -8.91
CA ARG A 39 7.43 6.76 -7.72
C ARG A 39 6.83 7.70 -6.68
N LEU A 40 5.73 7.27 -6.07
CA LEU A 40 5.05 8.03 -5.03
C LEU A 40 5.51 7.59 -3.64
N THR A 41 5.74 8.56 -2.77
CA THR A 41 5.87 8.37 -1.32
C THR A 41 4.85 9.29 -0.64
N TYR A 42 4.27 8.83 0.47
CA TYR A 42 3.17 9.50 1.14
C TYR A 42 3.58 9.96 2.53
N GLU A 43 3.42 11.25 2.80
CA GLU A 43 3.51 11.80 4.14
C GLU A 43 2.29 11.43 4.97
N ARG A 44 2.50 11.16 6.26
CA ARG A 44 1.44 10.85 7.23
C ARG A 44 0.52 9.70 6.79
N LEU A 45 1.05 8.75 6.01
CA LEU A 45 0.31 7.58 5.57
C LEU A 45 -0.13 6.76 6.80
N PRO A 46 -1.42 6.50 7.05
CA PRO A 46 -1.85 5.63 8.14
C PRO A 46 -1.52 4.16 7.83
N ASN A 47 -1.98 3.22 8.66
CA ASN A 47 -1.82 1.80 8.38
C ASN A 47 -2.56 1.40 7.09
N TYR A 48 -1.87 0.64 6.24
CA TYR A 48 -2.39 0.10 4.98
C TYR A 48 -1.88 -1.31 4.77
N CYS A 49 -2.56 -2.03 3.88
CA CYS A 49 -2.29 -3.43 3.61
C CYS A 49 -1.19 -3.58 2.56
N TYR A 50 -0.14 -4.34 2.86
CA TYR A 50 0.96 -4.56 1.91
C TYR A 50 0.57 -5.51 0.75
N LEU A 51 -0.50 -6.28 0.92
CA LEU A 51 -1.01 -7.18 -0.12
C LEU A 51 -1.90 -6.46 -1.13
N CYS A 52 -2.85 -5.63 -0.66
CA CYS A 52 -3.86 -5.01 -1.53
C CYS A 52 -3.74 -3.49 -1.63
N GLY A 53 -2.88 -2.84 -0.85
CA GLY A 53 -2.65 -1.40 -0.89
C GLY A 53 -3.76 -0.53 -0.28
N CYS A 54 -4.81 -1.11 0.29
CA CYS A 54 -5.93 -0.36 0.88
C CYS A 54 -5.57 0.17 2.27
N LEU A 55 -6.00 1.40 2.58
CA LEU A 55 -5.90 2.00 3.92
C LEU A 55 -6.88 1.36 4.91
N GLY A 56 -6.53 1.38 6.20
CA GLY A 56 -7.41 0.93 7.28
C GLY A 56 -7.52 -0.59 7.42
N LEU A 57 -6.68 -1.34 6.70
CA LEU A 57 -6.57 -2.78 6.78
C LEU A 57 -5.10 -3.16 6.83
N ILE A 58 -4.72 -4.09 7.69
CA ILE A 58 -3.37 -4.68 7.67
C ILE A 58 -3.41 -6.02 6.93
N ASP A 59 -2.26 -6.43 6.42
CA ASP A 59 -2.04 -7.67 5.67
C ASP A 59 -2.65 -8.92 6.36
N LYS A 60 -2.57 -9.00 7.70
CA LYS A 60 -3.12 -10.09 8.51
C LYS A 60 -4.63 -10.30 8.35
N TYR A 61 -5.38 -9.25 8.01
CA TYR A 61 -6.83 -9.30 7.84
C TYR A 61 -7.25 -9.15 6.38
N CYS A 62 -6.30 -9.23 5.45
CA CYS A 62 -6.61 -9.10 4.02
C CYS A 62 -7.16 -10.40 3.45
N GLU A 63 -8.28 -10.33 2.72
CA GLU A 63 -8.87 -11.49 2.04
C GLU A 63 -7.91 -12.09 1.02
N VAL A 64 -7.05 -11.27 0.41
CA VAL A 64 -6.00 -11.73 -0.53
C VAL A 64 -5.07 -12.76 0.12
N ARG A 65 -4.83 -12.66 1.43
CA ARG A 65 -3.99 -13.60 2.19
C ARG A 65 -4.59 -15.01 2.27
N PHE A 66 -5.91 -15.11 2.20
CA PHE A 66 -6.67 -16.36 2.29
C PHE A 66 -7.20 -16.83 0.93
N GLY A 67 -6.87 -16.10 -0.15
CA GLY A 67 -7.22 -16.48 -1.51
C GLY A 67 -6.38 -17.63 -2.02
N GLU A 68 -6.94 -18.41 -2.95
CA GLU A 68 -6.23 -19.48 -3.63
C GLU A 68 -5.00 -18.93 -4.36
N GLY A 69 -3.83 -19.54 -4.13
CA GLY A 69 -2.57 -19.14 -4.77
C GLY A 69 -1.67 -18.19 -3.97
N PHE A 70 -2.09 -17.72 -2.79
CA PHE A 70 -1.18 -16.98 -1.90
C PHE A 70 -0.17 -17.93 -1.26
N THR A 71 1.14 -17.71 -1.50
CA THR A 71 2.21 -18.43 -0.80
C THR A 71 2.85 -17.50 0.23
N THR A 72 3.04 -18.00 1.46
CA THR A 72 3.61 -17.21 2.58
C THR A 72 5.01 -16.65 2.29
N ASN A 73 5.68 -17.18 1.27
CA ASN A 73 7.06 -16.85 0.91
C ASN A 73 7.16 -15.86 -0.26
N ASP A 74 6.06 -15.29 -0.77
CA ASP A 74 6.14 -14.29 -1.84
C ASP A 74 6.79 -13.01 -1.29
N PRO A 75 8.08 -12.76 -1.59
CA PRO A 75 8.82 -11.67 -0.96
C PRO A 75 8.49 -10.31 -1.61
N ASP A 76 7.85 -10.32 -2.78
CA ASP A 76 7.59 -9.15 -3.60
C ASP A 76 6.14 -8.67 -3.44
N THR A 77 5.77 -8.34 -2.21
CA THR A 77 4.52 -7.62 -1.97
C THR A 77 4.50 -6.34 -2.80
N GLN A 78 3.42 -6.14 -3.55
CA GLN A 78 3.28 -5.00 -4.46
C GLN A 78 3.36 -3.63 -3.76
N TYR A 79 3.17 -3.61 -2.44
CA TYR A 79 3.21 -2.46 -1.57
C TYR A 79 4.08 -2.77 -0.36
N GLY A 80 4.70 -1.76 0.22
CA GLY A 80 5.48 -1.94 1.44
C GLY A 80 6.02 -0.63 1.97
N PRO A 81 6.87 -0.67 3.02
CA PRO A 81 7.23 0.49 3.83
C PRO A 81 7.79 1.68 3.03
N TRP A 82 8.38 1.41 1.87
CA TRP A 82 8.91 2.41 0.93
C TRP A 82 7.87 3.40 0.40
N LEU A 83 6.57 3.15 0.55
CA LEU A 83 5.52 4.13 0.25
C LEU A 83 5.33 5.18 1.36
N ARG A 84 5.91 4.97 2.55
CA ARG A 84 5.88 5.96 3.63
C ARG A 84 7.05 6.92 3.42
N ALA A 85 6.74 8.20 3.27
CA ALA A 85 7.77 9.22 3.40
C ALA A 85 8.26 9.23 4.86
N PRO A 86 9.55 9.55 5.10
CA PRO A 86 10.00 9.92 6.44
C PRO A 86 9.08 10.99 7.00
N THR A 87 8.65 10.86 8.25
CA THR A 87 7.91 11.95 8.88
C THR A 87 8.92 13.04 9.15
N PRO A 88 8.82 14.23 8.53
CA PRO A 88 9.74 15.30 8.85
C PRO A 88 9.58 15.61 10.34
N GLY A 89 10.69 15.83 11.04
CA GLY A 89 10.64 16.47 12.35
C GLY A 89 9.86 17.79 12.25
N ARG A 90 9.38 18.35 13.37
CA ARG A 90 8.48 19.52 13.39
C ARG A 90 8.96 20.75 12.58
N ASP A 91 10.20 20.79 12.11
CA ASP A 91 10.80 21.88 11.33
C ASP A 91 11.49 21.45 10.01
N GLU A 92 11.32 20.22 9.52
CA GLU A 92 12.01 19.80 8.27
C GLU A 92 11.15 20.06 7.02
N LEU A 93 11.58 21.06 6.24
CA LEU A 93 11.00 21.40 4.94
C LEU A 93 11.31 20.26 3.95
N ILE A 94 10.30 19.49 3.55
CA ILE A 94 10.47 18.47 2.50
C ILE A 94 10.60 19.20 1.16
N VAL A 95 11.85 19.45 0.76
CA VAL A 95 12.17 19.96 -0.57
C VAL A 95 12.12 18.79 -1.54
N ILE A 96 11.03 18.67 -2.30
CA ILE A 96 10.97 17.77 -3.46
C ILE A 96 11.90 18.33 -4.54
N ARG A 97 13.16 17.89 -4.54
CA ARG A 97 14.08 18.15 -5.65
C ARG A 97 13.78 17.13 -6.75
N CYS A 98 13.15 17.58 -7.82
CA CYS A 98 13.09 16.83 -9.06
C CYS A 98 14.53 16.66 -9.55
N GLY A 99 15.07 15.45 -9.42
CA GLY A 99 16.44 15.13 -9.83
C GLY A 99 16.60 15.40 -11.31
N SER A 100 17.38 16.41 -11.66
CA SER A 100 17.95 16.53 -12.99
C SER A 100 19.12 15.53 -13.06
N ASN A 101 18.94 14.35 -13.66
CA ASN A 101 20.08 13.68 -14.30
C ASN A 101 19.61 12.72 -15.41
N PRO A 102 20.22 12.75 -16.63
CA PRO A 102 19.73 12.05 -17.82
C PRO A 102 20.08 10.55 -17.94
N ASP A 103 20.87 9.95 -17.05
CA ASP A 103 21.49 8.64 -17.32
C ASP A 103 21.28 7.60 -16.21
N GLN A 104 20.11 6.97 -16.14
CA GLN A 104 20.06 5.64 -15.54
C GLN A 104 19.04 4.72 -16.21
N GLN A 105 19.61 3.83 -17.02
CA GLN A 105 19.01 2.74 -17.77
C GLN A 105 18.19 1.81 -16.86
N PHE A 106 17.02 1.43 -17.37
CA PHE A 106 16.36 0.16 -17.07
C PHE A 106 16.16 -0.57 -18.40
#